data_AF-A0A357GW22-F1
#
_entry.id   AF-A0A357GW22-F1
#
_cell.length_a   1.000
_cell.length_b   1.000
_cell.length_c   1.000
_cell.angle_alpha   90.00
_cell.angle_beta   90.00
_cell.angle_gamma   90.00
#
_symmetry.space_group_name_H-M   'P 1'
#
loop_
_entity.id
_entity.type
_entity.pdbx_description
1 polymer ?
#
loop_
_entity_poly.entity_id
_entity_poly.type
_entity_poly.pdbx_seq_one_letter_code
_entity_poly.pdbx_strand_id
1 'polypeptide(L)'
;MKTYQKNILWSGAYLAGLLAFCFAIMYFSGSNLLGAFISFPLSMAIFTFIIMKDKKFFSLLSFLTTLFTSFLIFAVAAEQEAGRFSGASDERVFMLTLAIIIAFVLANAVFWARVKTGWKKFVAWFLIGLSCLFILIFGTGSPNFPQNFVYTRPFLLLLFVLNVYFIMTKKTVLKIFGILGVVASVFLLVFGAFLFAGETYILDEGQKAELIAFLTPKAEEMFDYYNEEDYANFCKYCGFTLGTMNITTPFIDQKETLGNFVSFGEPKVRQEAGFYYAEYPVTFSKQDLLYLTFLLEGFAADSTIYGFSIAETSEDEK
;
A
#
# COMPACT_ATOMS: atom_id res chain seq x y z
N MET A 1 -2.63 27.40 -40.63
CA MET A 1 -1.98 27.71 -39.33
C MET A 1 -0.48 27.91 -39.57
N LYS A 2 0.03 29.13 -39.37
CA LYS A 2 1.43 29.50 -39.65
C LYS A 2 2.39 28.70 -38.75
N THR A 3 3.60 28.40 -39.22
CA THR A 3 4.63 27.62 -38.48
C THR A 3 4.84 28.11 -37.04
N TYR A 4 4.76 29.42 -36.83
CA TYR A 4 4.85 30.07 -35.52
C TYR A 4 3.73 29.65 -34.53
N GLN A 5 2.48 29.60 -34.99
CA GLN A 5 1.34 29.18 -34.15
C GLN A 5 1.45 27.71 -33.72
N LYS A 6 2.00 26.85 -34.60
CA LYS A 6 2.25 25.44 -34.24
C LYS A 6 3.33 25.34 -33.17
N ASN A 7 4.40 26.13 -33.25
CA ASN A 7 5.47 26.10 -32.25
C ASN A 7 4.98 26.57 -30.87
N ILE A 8 4.15 27.60 -30.81
CA ILE A 8 3.53 28.06 -29.54
C ILE A 8 2.71 26.94 -28.89
N LEU A 9 1.89 26.23 -29.68
CA LEU A 9 1.08 25.14 -29.17
C LEU A 9 1.93 24.02 -28.55
N TRP A 10 3.01 23.60 -29.22
CA TRP A 10 3.90 22.54 -28.72
C TRP A 10 4.73 22.98 -27.52
N SER A 11 5.18 24.24 -27.49
CA SER A 11 5.79 24.83 -26.30
C SER A 11 4.83 24.83 -25.12
N GLY A 12 3.58 25.23 -25.32
CA GLY A 12 2.55 25.23 -24.28
C GLY A 12 2.26 23.83 -23.75
N ALA A 13 2.15 22.83 -24.62
CA ALA A 13 1.97 21.44 -24.21
C ALA A 13 3.18 20.93 -23.40
N TYR A 14 4.41 21.20 -23.86
CA TYR A 14 5.62 20.81 -23.13
C TYR A 14 5.69 21.47 -21.74
N LEU A 15 5.39 22.77 -21.65
CA LEU A 15 5.36 23.51 -20.39
C LEU A 15 4.27 22.98 -19.44
N ALA A 16 3.10 22.63 -19.96
CA ALA A 16 2.04 22.01 -19.16
C ALA A 16 2.48 20.65 -18.58
N GLY A 17 3.16 19.82 -19.38
CA GLY A 17 3.74 18.56 -18.90
C GLY A 17 4.79 18.76 -17.82
N LEU A 18 5.62 19.80 -17.96
CA LEU A 18 6.66 20.15 -17.00
C LEU A 18 6.07 20.73 -15.70
N LEU A 19 5.02 21.55 -15.77
CA LEU A 19 4.28 22.02 -14.61
C LEU A 19 3.64 20.86 -13.85
N ALA A 20 2.97 19.94 -14.56
CA ALA A 20 2.39 18.74 -13.95
C ALA A 20 3.47 17.88 -13.28
N PHE A 21 4.66 17.77 -13.88
CA PHE A 21 5.80 17.08 -13.27
C PHE A 21 6.29 17.77 -11.99
N CYS A 22 6.43 19.10 -11.99
CA CYS A 22 6.82 19.85 -10.80
C CYS A 22 5.79 19.70 -9.68
N PHE A 23 4.49 19.75 -9.99
CA PHE A 23 3.44 19.45 -9.03
C PHE A 23 3.54 18.02 -8.49
N ALA A 24 3.81 17.04 -9.35
CA ALA A 24 3.99 15.66 -8.93
C ALA A 24 5.14 15.53 -7.92
N ILE A 25 6.29 16.16 -8.17
CA ILE A 25 7.42 16.17 -7.23
C ILE A 25 7.03 16.87 -5.93
N MET A 26 6.42 18.05 -5.98
CA MET A 26 6.02 18.79 -4.77
C MET A 26 5.04 17.98 -3.91
N TYR A 27 4.05 17.34 -4.53
CA TYR A 27 3.13 16.46 -3.82
C TYR A 27 3.82 15.24 -3.24
N PHE A 28 4.73 14.63 -4.00
CA PHE A 28 5.50 13.48 -3.54
C PHE A 28 6.41 13.83 -2.34
N SER A 29 7.08 14.98 -2.37
CA SER A 29 7.93 15.47 -1.28
C SER A 29 7.12 15.95 -0.07
N GLY A 30 5.90 16.46 -0.27
CA GLY A 30 5.00 16.91 0.79
C GLY A 30 4.11 15.81 1.37
N SER A 31 4.44 14.53 1.15
CA SER A 31 3.67 13.35 1.58
C SER A 31 2.21 13.30 1.06
N ASN A 32 1.85 14.10 0.06
CA ASN A 32 0.55 14.06 -0.59
C ASN A 32 0.60 13.06 -1.76
N LEU A 33 0.59 11.77 -1.43
CA LEU A 33 0.72 10.69 -2.41
C LEU A 33 -0.44 10.65 -3.42
N LEU A 34 -1.64 11.11 -3.05
CA LEU A 34 -2.78 11.20 -3.96
C LEU A 34 -2.57 12.27 -5.04
N GLY A 35 -2.03 13.44 -4.66
CA GLY A 35 -1.64 14.47 -5.62
C GLY A 35 -0.57 13.97 -6.59
N ALA A 36 0.43 13.24 -6.08
CA ALA A 36 1.47 12.62 -6.90
C ALA A 36 0.88 11.57 -7.86
N PHE A 37 -0.04 10.73 -7.39
CA PHE A 37 -0.74 9.70 -8.17
C PHE A 37 -1.47 10.28 -9.40
N ILE A 38 -2.00 11.51 -9.31
CA ILE A 38 -2.68 12.17 -10.43
C ILE A 38 -1.69 12.89 -11.35
N SER A 39 -0.75 13.64 -10.76
CA SER A 39 0.15 14.53 -11.49
C SER A 39 1.21 13.78 -12.30
N PHE A 40 1.75 12.66 -11.80
CA PHE A 40 2.75 11.86 -12.52
C PHE A 40 2.19 11.27 -13.84
N PRO A 41 1.05 10.54 -13.85
CA PRO A 41 0.46 10.02 -15.07
C PRO A 41 0.07 11.11 -16.06
N LEU A 42 -0.46 12.25 -15.57
CA LEU A 42 -0.82 13.38 -16.43
C LEU A 42 0.40 13.93 -17.17
N SER A 43 1.50 14.16 -16.44
CA SER A 43 2.76 14.61 -17.03
C SER A 43 3.29 13.61 -18.07
N MET A 44 3.32 12.33 -17.72
CA MET A 44 3.78 11.26 -18.61
C MET A 44 2.94 11.14 -19.88
N ALA A 45 1.61 11.26 -19.77
CA ALA A 45 0.71 11.22 -20.91
C ALA A 45 0.98 12.38 -21.88
N ILE A 46 1.20 13.59 -21.37
CA ILE A 46 1.53 14.77 -22.19
C ILE A 46 2.85 14.57 -22.93
N PHE A 47 3.91 14.14 -22.24
CA PHE A 47 5.21 13.89 -22.88
C PHE A 47 5.12 12.77 -23.91
N THR A 48 4.44 11.67 -23.59
CA THR A 48 4.18 10.56 -24.52
C THR A 48 3.52 11.06 -25.81
N PHE A 49 2.48 11.89 -25.68
CA PHE A 49 1.79 12.46 -26.83
C PHE A 49 2.71 13.33 -27.70
N ILE A 50 3.53 14.19 -27.09
CA ILE A 50 4.48 15.04 -27.82
C ILE A 50 5.50 14.19 -28.59
N ILE A 51 5.99 13.12 -27.98
CA ILE A 51 6.97 12.21 -28.59
C ILE A 51 6.35 11.44 -29.76
N MET A 52 5.13 10.93 -29.61
CA MET A 52 4.41 10.23 -30.67
C MET A 52 4.12 11.11 -31.89
N LYS A 53 3.97 12.43 -31.70
CA LYS A 53 3.79 13.40 -32.79
C LYS A 53 5.10 13.79 -33.50
N ASP A 54 6.23 13.26 -33.03
CA ASP A 54 7.60 13.36 -33.57
C ASP A 54 8.02 14.76 -34.07
N LYS A 55 7.76 15.78 -33.25
CA LYS A 55 8.21 17.14 -33.51
C LYS A 55 9.68 17.29 -33.14
N LYS A 56 10.60 17.05 -34.10
CA LYS A 56 12.07 17.19 -34.01
C LYS A 56 12.61 17.56 -32.62
N PHE A 57 12.61 18.86 -32.27
CA PHE A 57 13.15 19.39 -31.01
C PHE A 57 12.33 18.97 -29.78
N PHE A 58 11.02 19.24 -29.76
CA PHE A 58 10.14 18.92 -28.62
C PHE A 58 10.01 17.42 -28.33
N SER A 59 10.10 16.59 -29.36
CA SER A 59 10.15 15.12 -29.24
C SER A 59 11.43 14.67 -28.52
N LEU A 60 12.59 15.23 -28.89
CA LEU A 60 13.85 14.94 -28.20
C LEU A 60 13.84 15.45 -26.76
N LEU A 61 13.35 16.67 -26.54
CA LEU A 61 13.28 17.26 -25.21
C LEU A 61 12.36 16.47 -24.29
N SER A 62 11.15 16.14 -24.75
CA SER A 62 10.21 15.30 -23.99
C SER A 62 10.78 13.90 -23.72
N PHE A 63 11.50 13.31 -24.69
CA PHE A 63 12.18 12.04 -24.50
C PHE A 63 13.20 12.10 -23.36
N LEU A 64 14.06 13.13 -23.35
CA LEU A 64 15.05 13.31 -22.29
C LEU A 64 14.38 13.55 -20.94
N THR A 65 13.32 14.37 -20.88
CA THR A 65 12.56 14.61 -19.65
C THR A 65 11.95 13.31 -19.12
N THR A 66 11.26 12.53 -19.95
CA THR A 66 10.71 11.23 -19.54
C THR A 66 11.81 10.27 -19.08
N LEU A 67 12.97 10.26 -19.74
CA LEU A 67 14.12 9.42 -19.34
C LEU A 67 14.61 9.81 -17.93
N PHE A 68 14.88 11.08 -17.68
CA PHE A 68 15.34 11.56 -16.38
C PHE A 68 14.29 11.33 -15.28
N THR A 69 13.02 11.59 -15.59
CA THR A 69 11.93 11.32 -14.66
C THR A 69 11.83 9.83 -14.33
N SER A 70 12.01 8.94 -15.31
CA SER A 70 11.99 7.49 -15.08
C SER A 70 13.10 7.08 -14.11
N PHE A 71 14.33 7.59 -14.32
CA PHE A 71 15.44 7.33 -13.40
C PHE A 71 15.20 7.87 -12.01
N LEU A 72 14.64 9.09 -11.88
CA LEU A 72 14.31 9.67 -10.58
C LEU A 72 13.31 8.77 -9.84
N ILE A 73 12.26 8.31 -10.52
CA ILE A 73 11.22 7.47 -9.91
C ILE A 73 11.79 6.12 -9.49
N PHE A 74 12.62 5.50 -10.32
CA PHE A 74 13.30 4.25 -9.96
C PHE A 74 14.27 4.41 -8.79
N ALA A 75 15.03 5.51 -8.74
CA ALA A 75 15.93 5.81 -7.63
C ALA A 75 15.16 6.01 -6.32
N VAL A 76 14.08 6.79 -6.37
CA VAL A 76 13.18 7.01 -5.24
C VAL A 76 12.54 5.70 -4.76
N ALA A 77 12.08 4.85 -5.69
CA ALA A 77 11.48 3.57 -5.34
C ALA A 77 12.47 2.63 -4.65
N ALA A 78 13.74 2.63 -5.08
CA ALA A 78 14.79 1.85 -4.44
C ALA A 78 15.12 2.36 -3.01
N GLU A 79 14.98 3.66 -2.74
CA GLU A 79 15.18 4.23 -1.41
C GLU A 79 13.99 3.94 -0.46
N GLN A 80 12.77 3.85 -0.98
CA GLN A 80 11.56 3.69 -0.17
C GLN A 80 11.33 2.28 0.40
N GLU A 81 11.93 1.22 -0.16
CA GLU A 81 11.85 -0.14 0.41
C GLU A 81 12.55 -0.26 1.79
N ALA A 82 13.39 0.72 2.18
CA ALA A 82 14.09 0.75 3.46
C ALA A 82 13.24 1.23 4.66
N GLY A 83 12.01 0.73 4.81
CA GLY A 83 11.20 0.88 6.03
C GLY A 83 10.61 2.27 6.30
N ARG A 84 10.10 2.97 5.27
CA ARG A 84 9.74 4.40 5.36
C ARG A 84 8.24 4.73 5.27
N PHE A 85 7.35 3.75 5.08
CA PHE A 85 5.91 4.03 4.98
C PHE A 85 5.30 4.29 6.37
N SER A 86 4.57 5.40 6.51
CA SER A 86 3.93 5.74 7.81
C SER A 86 2.73 4.85 8.14
N GLY A 87 2.18 4.15 7.14
CA GLY A 87 1.11 3.18 7.30
C GLY A 87 0.71 2.50 5.98
N ALA A 88 -0.19 1.52 6.08
CA ALA A 88 -0.62 0.70 4.94
C ALA A 88 -1.24 1.50 3.79
N SER A 89 -1.95 2.60 4.08
CA SER A 89 -2.54 3.44 3.03
C SER A 89 -1.46 4.11 2.16
N ASP A 90 -0.36 4.55 2.75
CA ASP A 90 0.72 5.21 2.03
C ASP A 90 1.46 4.25 1.12
N GLU A 91 1.78 3.05 1.61
CA GLU A 91 2.38 1.98 0.80
C GLU A 91 1.46 1.62 -0.38
N ARG A 92 0.14 1.48 -0.14
CA ARG A 92 -0.83 1.21 -1.21
C ARG A 92 -0.79 2.29 -2.30
N VAL A 93 -0.90 3.56 -1.92
CA VAL A 93 -0.91 4.66 -2.90
C VAL A 93 0.42 4.73 -3.64
N PHE A 94 1.53 4.51 -2.94
CA PHE A 94 2.86 4.43 -3.55
C PHE A 94 2.94 3.29 -4.59
N MET A 95 2.59 2.06 -4.22
CA MET A 95 2.65 0.89 -5.10
C MET A 95 1.79 1.08 -6.37
N LEU A 96 0.58 1.62 -6.22
CA LEU A 96 -0.29 1.94 -7.36
C LEU A 96 0.30 3.04 -8.24
N THR A 97 0.84 4.10 -7.63
CA THR A 97 1.49 5.21 -8.36
C THR A 97 2.67 4.67 -9.17
N LEU A 98 3.52 3.87 -8.54
CA LEU A 98 4.70 3.27 -9.15
C LEU A 98 4.31 2.34 -10.31
N ALA A 99 3.32 1.47 -10.12
CA ALA A 99 2.81 0.59 -11.17
C ALA A 99 2.33 1.37 -12.40
N ILE A 100 1.55 2.45 -12.20
CA ILE A 100 1.08 3.28 -13.32
C ILE A 100 2.25 3.97 -14.03
N ILE A 101 3.20 4.52 -13.28
CA ILE A 101 4.39 5.16 -13.88
C ILE A 101 5.15 4.14 -14.72
N ILE A 102 5.42 2.95 -14.18
CA ILE A 102 6.12 1.88 -14.90
C ILE A 102 5.36 1.51 -16.17
N ALA A 103 4.02 1.45 -16.13
CA ALA A 103 3.21 1.21 -17.32
C ALA A 103 3.46 2.25 -18.43
N PHE A 104 3.51 3.54 -18.07
CA PHE A 104 3.85 4.62 -19.02
C PHE A 104 5.29 4.53 -19.52
N VAL A 105 6.25 4.23 -18.65
CA VAL A 105 7.66 4.06 -19.02
C VAL A 105 7.82 2.89 -19.98
N LEU A 106 7.19 1.75 -19.70
CA LEU A 106 7.18 0.57 -20.58
C LEU A 106 6.54 0.87 -21.92
N ALA A 107 5.37 1.51 -21.94
CA ALA A 107 4.68 1.85 -23.18
C ALA A 107 5.56 2.75 -24.08
N ASN A 108 6.20 3.76 -23.49
CA ASN A 108 7.14 4.63 -24.18
C ASN A 108 8.37 3.86 -24.68
N ALA A 109 8.99 3.06 -23.82
CA ALA A 109 10.18 2.30 -24.16
C ALA A 109 9.90 1.28 -25.28
N VAL A 110 8.77 0.57 -25.25
CA VAL A 110 8.33 -0.33 -26.33
C VAL A 110 8.12 0.43 -27.64
N PHE A 111 7.44 1.58 -27.58
CA PHE A 111 7.26 2.43 -28.75
C PHE A 111 8.61 2.86 -29.34
N TRP A 112 9.54 3.33 -28.51
CA TRP A 112 10.87 3.77 -28.94
C TRP A 112 11.74 2.64 -29.49
N ALA A 113 11.70 1.46 -28.87
CA ALA A 113 12.41 0.28 -29.34
C ALA A 113 11.97 -0.15 -30.75
N ARG A 114 10.72 0.16 -31.13
CA ARG A 114 10.15 -0.10 -32.45
C ARG A 114 10.49 0.98 -33.48
N VAL A 115 10.31 2.26 -33.14
CA VAL A 115 10.32 3.36 -34.11
C VAL A 115 11.65 4.09 -34.23
N LYS A 116 12.55 3.98 -33.24
CA LYS A 116 13.84 4.70 -33.25
C LYS A 116 15.01 3.76 -33.59
N THR A 117 16.12 4.36 -33.99
CA THR A 117 17.37 3.70 -34.37
C THR A 117 18.55 4.23 -33.55
N GLY A 118 19.69 3.53 -33.59
CA GLY A 118 20.90 3.94 -32.87
C GLY A 118 20.75 3.91 -31.34
N TRP A 119 21.36 4.89 -30.66
CA TRP A 119 21.41 4.96 -29.19
C TRP A 119 20.03 5.01 -28.53
N LYS A 120 19.04 5.66 -29.16
CA LYS A 120 17.67 5.74 -28.61
C LYS A 120 17.01 4.38 -28.49
N LYS A 121 17.29 3.48 -29.45
CA LYS A 121 16.80 2.11 -29.43
C LYS A 121 17.49 1.29 -28.33
N PHE A 122 18.79 1.49 -28.14
CA PHE A 122 19.53 0.85 -27.06
C PHE A 122 18.98 1.27 -25.68
N VAL A 123 18.80 2.57 -25.44
CA VAL A 123 18.20 3.10 -24.21
C VAL A 123 16.79 2.54 -23.99
N ALA A 124 15.99 2.42 -25.05
CA ALA A 124 14.65 1.84 -24.95
C ALA A 124 14.67 0.37 -24.49
N TRP A 125 15.56 -0.47 -25.03
CA TRP A 125 15.70 -1.85 -24.56
C TRP A 125 16.23 -1.94 -23.13
N PHE A 126 17.16 -1.05 -22.76
CA PHE A 126 17.64 -0.95 -21.39
C PHE A 126 16.51 -0.60 -20.41
N LEU A 127 15.68 0.40 -20.73
CA LEU A 127 14.52 0.78 -19.92
C LEU A 127 13.47 -0.33 -19.81
N ILE A 128 13.23 -1.10 -20.88
CA ILE A 128 12.36 -2.29 -20.82
C ILE A 128 12.93 -3.29 -19.82
N GLY A 129 14.22 -3.63 -19.92
CA GLY A 129 14.87 -4.55 -18.99
C GLY A 129 14.81 -4.08 -17.55
N LEU A 130 15.12 -2.79 -17.30
CA LEU A 130 15.05 -2.18 -15.98
C LEU A 130 13.62 -2.19 -15.41
N SER A 131 12.62 -1.86 -16.23
CA SER A 131 11.22 -1.89 -15.82
C SER A 131 10.76 -3.30 -15.47
N CYS A 132 11.17 -4.32 -16.25
CA CYS A 132 10.90 -5.71 -15.93
C CYS A 132 11.55 -6.13 -14.60
N LEU A 133 12.77 -5.68 -14.32
CA LEU A 133 13.44 -5.94 -13.04
C LEU A 133 12.65 -5.34 -11.87
N PHE A 134 12.24 -4.07 -11.97
CA PHE A 134 11.41 -3.42 -10.95
C PHE A 134 10.07 -4.14 -10.77
N ILE A 135 9.40 -4.51 -11.87
CA ILE A 135 8.15 -5.28 -11.80
C ILE A 135 8.34 -6.62 -11.07
N LEU A 136 9.47 -7.30 -11.29
CA LEU A 136 9.76 -8.53 -10.56
C LEU A 136 9.98 -8.24 -9.08
N ILE A 137 10.84 -7.28 -8.74
CA ILE A 137 11.11 -6.90 -7.33
C ILE A 137 9.82 -6.57 -6.59
N PHE A 138 9.03 -5.62 -7.11
CA PHE A 138 7.80 -5.16 -6.47
C PHE A 138 6.61 -6.12 -6.65
N GLY A 139 6.64 -6.98 -7.65
CA GLY A 139 5.58 -7.97 -7.92
C GLY A 139 5.73 -9.27 -7.13
N THR A 140 6.95 -9.60 -6.68
CA THR A 140 7.25 -10.80 -5.89
C THR A 140 7.77 -10.49 -4.48
N GLY A 141 8.14 -9.24 -4.21
CA GLY A 141 8.55 -8.78 -2.90
C GLY A 141 7.40 -8.85 -1.89
N SER A 142 7.73 -9.16 -0.65
CA SER A 142 6.77 -9.04 0.45
C SER A 142 6.54 -7.55 0.73
N PRO A 143 5.30 -7.04 0.69
CA PRO A 143 5.01 -5.69 1.15
C PRO A 143 5.36 -5.57 2.65
N ASN A 144 5.58 -4.34 3.12
CA ASN A 144 5.76 -4.09 4.54
C ASN A 144 4.47 -4.32 5.32
N PHE A 145 3.31 -4.13 4.68
CA PHE A 145 2.00 -4.44 5.23
C PHE A 145 1.36 -5.61 4.45
N PRO A 146 1.20 -6.81 5.04
CA PRO A 146 0.68 -7.99 4.33
C PRO A 146 -0.67 -7.78 3.64
N GLN A 147 -1.57 -6.96 4.19
CA GLN A 147 -2.86 -6.61 3.56
C GLN A 147 -2.70 -5.90 2.19
N ASN A 148 -1.52 -5.33 1.93
CA ASN A 148 -1.23 -4.66 0.66
C ASN A 148 -0.70 -5.61 -0.42
N PHE A 149 -0.61 -6.92 -0.16
CA PHE A 149 -0.21 -7.92 -1.17
C PHE A 149 -1.07 -7.86 -2.44
N VAL A 150 -2.36 -7.51 -2.34
CA VAL A 150 -3.22 -7.32 -3.52
C VAL A 150 -2.66 -6.26 -4.49
N TYR A 151 -1.94 -5.26 -3.98
CA TYR A 151 -1.38 -4.15 -4.77
C TYR A 151 -0.02 -4.48 -5.42
N THR A 152 0.56 -5.66 -5.21
CA THR A 152 1.68 -6.18 -6.01
C THR A 152 1.20 -6.80 -7.33
N ARG A 153 -0.07 -7.25 -7.38
CA ARG A 153 -0.70 -7.89 -8.57
C ARG A 153 -0.71 -7.02 -9.82
N PRO A 154 -0.93 -5.69 -9.77
CA PRO A 154 -0.78 -4.81 -10.94
C PRO A 154 0.59 -4.92 -11.61
N PHE A 155 1.68 -5.11 -10.85
CA PHE A 155 3.01 -5.29 -11.44
C PHE A 155 3.10 -6.60 -12.24
N LEU A 156 2.60 -7.71 -11.68
CA LEU A 156 2.52 -8.98 -12.40
C LEU A 156 1.62 -8.90 -13.65
N LEU A 157 0.53 -8.12 -13.57
CA LEU A 157 -0.33 -7.85 -14.73
C LEU A 157 0.42 -7.09 -15.83
N LEU A 158 1.24 -6.10 -15.48
CA LEU A 158 2.07 -5.39 -16.46
C LEU A 158 3.07 -6.34 -17.14
N LEU A 159 3.70 -7.23 -16.38
CA LEU A 159 4.59 -8.25 -16.93
C LEU A 159 3.83 -9.18 -17.89
N PHE A 160 2.64 -9.63 -17.49
CA PHE A 160 1.80 -10.49 -18.32
C PHE A 160 1.43 -9.82 -19.65
N VAL A 161 0.92 -8.58 -19.61
CA VAL A 161 0.52 -7.83 -20.80
C VAL A 161 1.70 -7.58 -21.74
N LEU A 162 2.87 -7.20 -21.19
CA LEU A 162 4.09 -7.02 -21.97
C LEU A 162 4.52 -8.31 -22.68
N ASN A 163 4.44 -9.44 -21.98
CA ASN A 163 4.82 -10.74 -22.54
C ASN A 163 3.82 -11.23 -23.60
N VAL A 164 2.52 -11.01 -23.41
CA VAL A 164 1.50 -11.23 -24.45
C VAL A 164 1.83 -10.40 -25.70
N TYR A 165 2.21 -9.13 -25.51
CA TYR A 165 2.66 -8.29 -26.62
C TYR A 165 3.88 -8.89 -27.35
N PHE A 166 4.87 -9.41 -26.62
CA PHE A 166 6.05 -10.05 -27.23
C PHE A 166 5.69 -11.32 -28.03
N ILE A 167 4.72 -12.11 -27.59
CA ILE A 167 4.20 -13.28 -28.34
C ILE A 167 3.64 -12.85 -29.71
N MET A 168 2.95 -11.70 -29.77
CA MET A 168 2.38 -11.18 -31.00
C MET A 168 3.42 -10.63 -31.99
N THR A 169 4.68 -10.46 -31.57
CA THR A 169 5.74 -9.94 -32.46
C THR A 169 6.22 -10.98 -33.46
N LYS A 170 6.71 -10.55 -34.63
CA LYS A 170 7.22 -11.46 -35.67
C LYS A 170 8.55 -12.14 -35.33
N LYS A 171 9.27 -11.70 -34.29
CA LYS A 171 10.62 -12.18 -33.96
C LYS A 171 10.55 -13.41 -33.05
N THR A 172 11.07 -14.55 -33.52
CA THR A 172 11.06 -15.83 -32.78
C THR A 172 11.62 -15.72 -31.36
N VAL A 173 12.72 -15.00 -31.17
CA VAL A 173 13.35 -14.80 -29.85
C VAL A 173 12.39 -14.10 -28.88
N LEU A 174 11.72 -13.02 -29.32
CA LEU A 174 10.74 -12.31 -28.48
C LEU A 174 9.52 -13.17 -28.19
N LYS A 175 9.08 -14.01 -29.14
CA LYS A 175 7.98 -14.95 -28.89
C LYS A 175 8.31 -15.93 -27.77
N ILE A 176 9.50 -16.50 -27.79
CA ILE A 176 9.95 -17.46 -26.75
C ILE A 176 9.99 -16.75 -25.38
N PHE A 177 10.60 -15.56 -25.31
CA PHE A 177 10.58 -14.77 -24.08
C PHE A 177 9.16 -14.44 -23.62
N GLY A 178 8.26 -14.09 -24.53
CA GLY A 178 6.86 -13.83 -24.22
C GLY A 178 6.13 -15.05 -23.66
N ILE A 179 6.33 -16.24 -24.22
CA ILE A 179 5.73 -17.48 -23.70
C ILE A 179 6.26 -17.78 -22.30
N LEU A 180 7.58 -17.77 -22.12
CA LEU A 180 8.21 -18.00 -20.81
C LEU A 180 7.75 -16.98 -19.77
N GLY A 181 7.66 -15.71 -20.17
CA GLY A 181 7.22 -14.63 -19.30
C GLY A 181 5.76 -14.76 -18.89
N VAL A 182 4.85 -15.15 -19.79
CA VAL A 182 3.45 -15.43 -19.43
C VAL A 182 3.36 -16.56 -18.40
N VAL A 183 4.07 -17.68 -18.64
CA VAL A 183 4.10 -18.81 -17.70
C VAL A 183 4.66 -18.37 -16.34
N ALA A 184 5.75 -17.60 -16.33
CA ALA A 184 6.34 -17.06 -15.11
C ALA A 184 5.39 -16.10 -14.38
N SER A 185 4.70 -15.19 -15.07
CA SER A 185 3.74 -14.28 -14.43
C SER A 185 2.57 -15.02 -13.79
N VAL A 186 2.02 -16.05 -14.46
CA VAL A 186 0.96 -16.88 -13.89
C VAL A 186 1.48 -17.69 -12.71
N PHE A 187 2.66 -18.30 -12.82
CA PHE A 187 3.29 -19.05 -11.74
C PHE A 187 3.53 -18.16 -10.51
N LEU A 188 4.11 -16.97 -10.69
CA LEU A 188 4.36 -16.01 -9.60
C LEU A 188 3.06 -15.53 -8.96
N LEU A 189 2.00 -15.33 -9.74
CA LEU A 189 0.69 -14.94 -9.22
C LEU A 189 0.08 -16.05 -8.35
N VAL A 190 0.15 -17.30 -8.82
CA VAL A 190 -0.35 -18.47 -8.07
C VAL A 190 0.52 -18.73 -6.84
N PHE A 191 1.84 -18.74 -6.99
CA PHE A 191 2.80 -18.97 -5.92
C PHE A 191 2.72 -17.88 -4.85
N GLY A 192 2.63 -16.60 -5.24
CA GLY A 192 2.39 -15.51 -4.31
C GLY A 192 1.04 -15.66 -3.61
N ALA A 193 -0.03 -16.03 -4.32
CA ALA A 193 -1.31 -16.29 -3.67
C ALA A 193 -1.21 -17.42 -2.63
N PHE A 194 -0.44 -18.49 -2.88
CA PHE A 194 -0.23 -19.56 -1.90
C PHE A 194 0.64 -19.15 -0.71
N LEU A 195 1.75 -18.45 -0.96
CA LEU A 195 2.67 -18.01 0.09
C LEU A 195 1.99 -17.02 1.06
N PHE A 196 1.24 -16.06 0.50
CA PHE A 196 0.64 -14.97 1.26
C PHE A 196 -0.82 -15.23 1.66
N ALA A 197 -1.44 -16.32 1.20
CA ALA A 197 -2.74 -16.79 1.74
C ALA A 197 -2.64 -17.21 3.21
N GLY A 198 -1.43 -17.56 3.69
CA GLY A 198 -1.17 -17.81 5.10
C GLY A 198 -1.00 -16.55 5.95
N GLU A 199 -0.65 -15.41 5.34
CA GLU A 199 -0.33 -14.16 6.06
C GLU A 199 -1.56 -13.29 6.42
N THR A 200 -2.74 -13.67 5.95
CA THR A 200 -3.99 -13.50 6.71
C THR A 200 -4.00 -14.55 7.84
N TYR A 201 -3.11 -14.40 8.82
CA TYR A 201 -2.84 -15.45 9.83
C TYR A 201 -4.04 -15.62 10.77
N ILE A 202 -4.61 -16.83 10.76
CA ILE A 202 -5.37 -17.33 11.90
C ILE A 202 -4.32 -17.73 12.94
N LEU A 203 -4.33 -17.07 14.10
CA LEU A 203 -3.46 -17.44 15.24
C LEU A 203 -3.55 -18.95 15.47
N ASP A 204 -2.40 -19.63 15.59
CA ASP A 204 -2.41 -21.05 15.95
C ASP A 204 -2.93 -21.22 17.40
N GLU A 205 -3.39 -22.43 17.78
CA GLU A 205 -3.98 -22.66 19.10
C GLU A 205 -3.04 -22.30 20.26
N GLY A 206 -1.72 -22.41 20.08
CA GLY A 206 -0.73 -22.03 21.09
C GLY A 206 -0.61 -20.52 21.25
N GLN A 207 -0.50 -19.79 20.14
CA GLN A 207 -0.45 -18.32 20.11
C GLN A 207 -1.74 -17.69 20.62
N LYS A 208 -2.90 -18.31 20.32
CA LYS A 208 -4.19 -17.91 20.90
C LYS A 208 -4.14 -18.04 22.42
N ALA A 209 -3.69 -19.18 22.93
CA ALA A 209 -3.58 -19.41 24.37
C ALA A 209 -2.62 -18.41 25.04
N GLU A 210 -1.48 -18.08 24.41
CA GLU A 210 -0.53 -17.09 24.93
C GLU A 210 -1.11 -15.67 24.96
N LEU A 211 -1.76 -15.23 23.88
CA LEU A 211 -2.40 -13.92 23.81
C LEU A 211 -3.52 -13.78 24.84
N ILE A 212 -4.34 -14.82 25.00
CA ILE A 212 -5.41 -14.87 26.01
C ILE A 212 -4.81 -14.84 27.42
N ALA A 213 -3.81 -15.68 27.70
CA ALA A 213 -3.14 -15.72 29.00
C ALA A 213 -2.46 -14.38 29.37
N PHE A 214 -1.98 -13.65 28.36
CA PHE A 214 -1.41 -12.31 28.54
C PHE A 214 -2.47 -11.24 28.82
N LEU A 215 -3.57 -11.26 28.06
CA LEU A 215 -4.54 -10.17 28.03
C LEU A 215 -5.64 -10.32 29.06
N THR A 216 -6.15 -11.54 29.30
CA THR A 216 -7.29 -11.76 30.20
C THR A 216 -7.05 -11.21 31.60
N PRO A 217 -5.90 -11.46 32.27
CA PRO A 217 -5.67 -10.91 33.61
C PRO A 217 -5.62 -9.38 33.61
N LYS A 218 -5.10 -8.77 32.53
CA LYS A 218 -5.04 -7.31 32.39
C LYS A 218 -6.42 -6.72 32.14
N ALA A 219 -7.22 -7.37 31.31
CA ALA A 219 -8.59 -6.97 31.04
C ALA A 219 -9.44 -7.09 32.32
N GLU A 220 -9.32 -8.18 33.07
CA GLU A 220 -9.98 -8.35 34.38
C GLU A 220 -9.60 -7.22 35.34
N GLU A 221 -8.31 -6.96 35.53
CA GLU A 221 -7.86 -5.88 36.42
C GLU A 221 -8.30 -4.49 35.95
N MET A 222 -8.32 -4.24 34.63
CA MET A 222 -8.89 -3.00 34.08
C MET A 222 -10.38 -2.87 34.42
N PHE A 223 -11.16 -3.95 34.34
CA PHE A 223 -12.58 -3.90 34.65
C PHE A 223 -12.90 -3.98 36.14
N ASP A 224 -11.96 -4.44 36.97
CA ASP A 224 -12.00 -4.23 38.42
C ASP A 224 -11.86 -2.75 38.75
N TYR A 225 -10.89 -2.04 38.16
CA TYR A 225 -10.80 -0.58 38.28
C TYR A 225 -12.05 0.12 37.75
N TYR A 226 -12.69 -0.42 36.70
CA TYR A 226 -13.99 0.08 36.24
C TYR A 226 -15.08 -0.05 37.29
N ASN A 227 -15.18 -1.21 37.93
CA ASN A 227 -16.14 -1.45 38.99
C ASN A 227 -15.87 -0.60 40.24
N GLU A 228 -14.60 -0.35 40.56
CA GLU A 228 -14.15 0.46 41.70
C GLU A 228 -14.15 1.97 41.45
N GLU A 229 -14.43 2.42 40.23
CA GLU A 229 -14.35 3.84 39.82
C GLU A 229 -12.93 4.42 39.91
N ASP A 230 -11.91 3.57 39.79
CA ASP A 230 -10.51 3.96 39.76
C ASP A 230 -10.06 4.35 38.35
N TYR A 231 -10.47 5.55 37.94
CA TYR A 231 -10.17 6.10 36.61
C TYR A 231 -8.67 6.31 36.37
N ALA A 232 -7.88 6.47 37.43
CA ALA A 232 -6.44 6.69 37.33
C ALA A 232 -5.72 5.40 36.92
N ASN A 233 -6.20 4.25 37.42
CA ASN A 233 -5.60 2.95 37.15
C ASN A 233 -6.30 2.16 36.04
N PHE A 234 -7.49 2.56 35.58
CA PHE A 234 -8.15 1.91 34.44
C PHE A 234 -7.24 1.77 33.22
N CYS A 235 -6.45 2.80 32.89
CA CYS A 235 -5.52 2.78 31.77
C CYS A 235 -4.10 2.33 32.14
N LYS A 236 -3.91 1.60 33.25
CA LYS A 236 -2.59 1.12 33.72
C LYS A 236 -1.81 0.33 32.65
N TYR A 237 -2.51 -0.41 31.80
CA TYR A 237 -1.92 -1.23 30.73
C TYR A 237 -2.00 -0.59 29.34
N CYS A 238 -2.53 0.63 29.26
CA CYS A 238 -2.70 1.33 28.00
C CYS A 238 -1.40 1.97 27.53
N GLY A 239 -1.22 2.06 26.21
CA GLY A 239 -0.13 2.80 25.60
C GLY A 239 -0.21 4.29 25.93
N PHE A 240 0.91 5.00 25.79
CA PHE A 240 1.04 6.42 26.18
C PHE A 240 -0.10 7.31 25.65
N THR A 241 -0.52 7.11 24.41
CA THR A 241 -1.60 7.90 23.79
C THR A 241 -2.94 7.71 24.51
N LEU A 242 -3.32 6.47 24.83
CA LEU A 242 -4.55 6.18 25.58
C LEU A 242 -4.45 6.60 27.05
N GLY A 243 -3.29 6.37 27.68
CA GLY A 243 -3.06 6.72 29.09
C GLY A 243 -3.08 8.24 29.36
N THR A 244 -2.92 9.06 28.31
CA THR A 244 -2.99 10.53 28.41
C THR A 244 -4.36 11.10 28.01
N MET A 245 -5.30 10.27 27.54
CA MET A 245 -6.66 10.73 27.26
C MET A 245 -7.43 10.97 28.56
N ASN A 246 -8.25 12.02 28.57
CA ASN A 246 -9.20 12.24 29.66
C ASN A 246 -10.37 11.26 29.52
N ILE A 247 -10.18 10.04 30.03
CA ILE A 247 -11.16 8.96 29.96
C ILE A 247 -12.31 9.12 30.96
N THR A 248 -12.15 9.96 31.99
CA THR A 248 -13.09 10.05 33.12
C THR A 248 -14.53 10.32 32.70
N THR A 249 -14.76 11.27 31.78
CA THR A 249 -16.12 11.62 31.34
C THR A 249 -16.77 10.52 30.50
N PRO A 250 -16.13 10.01 29.42
CA PRO A 250 -16.65 8.84 28.69
C PRO A 250 -16.91 7.62 29.58
N PHE A 251 -16.10 7.44 30.62
CA PHE A 251 -16.20 6.33 31.54
C PHE A 251 -17.40 6.40 32.47
N ILE A 252 -17.63 7.56 33.08
CA ILE A 252 -18.81 7.82 33.90
C ILE A 252 -20.08 7.60 33.06
N ASP A 253 -20.12 8.17 31.84
CA ASP A 253 -21.24 8.01 30.93
C ASP A 253 -21.48 6.53 30.57
N GLN A 254 -20.41 5.77 30.32
CA GLN A 254 -20.51 4.33 30.07
C GLN A 254 -20.96 3.56 31.30
N LYS A 255 -20.49 3.88 32.51
CA LYS A 255 -20.91 3.18 33.74
C LYS A 255 -22.35 3.48 34.12
N GLU A 256 -22.82 4.71 33.87
CA GLU A 256 -24.23 5.05 34.02
C GLU A 256 -25.11 4.27 33.04
N THR A 257 -24.63 4.07 31.81
CA THR A 257 -25.37 3.38 30.74
C THR A 257 -25.34 1.85 30.90
N LEU A 258 -24.15 1.28 31.09
CA LEU A 258 -23.88 -0.16 31.07
C LEU A 258 -24.00 -0.80 32.46
N GLY A 259 -23.76 -0.04 33.52
CA GLY A 259 -23.70 -0.56 34.89
C GLY A 259 -22.35 -1.19 35.21
N ASN A 260 -22.30 -2.03 36.25
CA ASN A 260 -21.05 -2.70 36.65
C ASN A 260 -20.71 -3.81 35.66
N PHE A 261 -19.43 -4.00 35.39
CA PHE A 261 -18.94 -5.18 34.69
C PHE A 261 -19.20 -6.44 35.53
N VAL A 262 -19.67 -7.50 34.87
CA VAL A 262 -20.05 -8.77 35.51
C VAL A 262 -19.09 -9.89 35.13
N SER A 263 -18.86 -10.09 33.83
CA SER A 263 -18.06 -11.23 33.35
C SER A 263 -17.58 -11.06 31.92
N PHE A 264 -16.44 -11.69 31.65
CA PHE A 264 -15.98 -12.00 30.30
C PHE A 264 -16.54 -13.36 29.86
N GLY A 265 -16.95 -13.43 28.60
CA GLY A 265 -17.14 -14.68 27.86
C GLY A 265 -15.85 -15.14 27.18
N GLU A 266 -15.94 -16.21 26.40
CA GLU A 266 -14.79 -16.76 25.68
C GLU A 266 -14.28 -15.78 24.60
N PRO A 267 -13.00 -15.36 24.66
CA PRO A 267 -12.47 -14.38 23.72
C PRO A 267 -12.27 -14.98 22.33
N LYS A 268 -12.58 -14.18 21.32
CA LYS A 268 -12.15 -14.41 19.94
C LYS A 268 -10.92 -13.58 19.68
N VAL A 269 -9.90 -14.18 19.08
CA VAL A 269 -8.64 -13.50 18.78
C VAL A 269 -8.31 -13.59 17.30
N ARG A 270 -7.84 -12.48 16.74
CA ARG A 270 -7.38 -12.39 15.36
C ARG A 270 -6.21 -11.43 15.25
N GLN A 271 -5.43 -11.56 14.18
CA GLN A 271 -4.35 -10.64 13.87
C GLN A 271 -4.69 -9.92 12.58
N GLU A 272 -4.61 -8.58 12.60
CA GLU A 272 -4.89 -7.75 11.44
C GLU A 272 -3.91 -6.57 11.40
N ALA A 273 -3.35 -6.27 10.23
CA ALA A 273 -2.48 -5.11 10.02
C ALA A 273 -1.28 -4.98 10.99
N GLY A 274 -0.75 -6.11 11.48
CA GLY A 274 0.37 -6.12 12.44
C GLY A 274 -0.04 -5.94 13.90
N PHE A 275 -1.33 -5.80 14.17
CA PHE A 275 -1.89 -5.72 15.50
C PHE A 275 -2.66 -7.00 15.85
N TYR A 276 -2.69 -7.31 17.14
CA TYR A 276 -3.51 -8.37 17.70
C TYR A 276 -4.81 -7.76 18.21
N TYR A 277 -5.91 -8.38 17.80
CA TYR A 277 -7.25 -8.05 18.23
C TYR A 277 -7.77 -9.17 19.10
N ALA A 278 -8.29 -8.81 20.26
CA ALA A 278 -8.96 -9.75 21.14
C ALA A 278 -10.33 -9.18 21.49
N GLU A 279 -11.37 -9.83 20.97
CA GLU A 279 -12.76 -9.49 21.20
C GLU A 279 -13.31 -10.38 22.31
N TYR A 280 -13.71 -9.76 23.41
CA TYR A 280 -14.37 -10.43 24.51
C TYR A 280 -15.87 -10.15 24.45
N PRO A 281 -16.72 -11.19 24.47
CA PRO A 281 -18.08 -11.03 24.94
C PRO A 281 -18.03 -10.51 26.38
N VAL A 282 -18.73 -9.43 26.67
CA VAL A 282 -18.79 -8.83 28.01
C VAL A 282 -20.23 -8.63 28.42
N THR A 283 -20.51 -8.92 29.68
CA THR A 283 -21.80 -8.68 30.32
C THR A 283 -21.65 -7.59 31.35
N PHE A 284 -22.55 -6.60 31.30
CA PHE A 284 -22.67 -5.57 32.32
C PHE A 284 -24.02 -5.68 33.04
N SER A 285 -24.14 -5.06 34.20
CA SER A 285 -25.33 -5.21 35.05
C SER A 285 -26.60 -4.59 34.44
N LYS A 286 -26.49 -3.74 33.40
CA LYS A 286 -27.62 -3.13 32.68
C LYS A 286 -27.70 -3.57 31.21
N GLN A 287 -26.74 -4.33 30.70
CA GLN A 287 -26.71 -4.78 29.30
C GLN A 287 -26.09 -6.18 29.18
N ASP A 288 -26.86 -7.12 28.63
CA ASP A 288 -26.56 -8.55 28.70
C ASP A 288 -25.35 -8.99 27.86
N LEU A 289 -25.16 -8.39 26.69
CA LEU A 289 -24.08 -8.77 25.78
C LEU A 289 -23.58 -7.57 24.98
N LEU A 290 -22.29 -7.28 25.14
CA LEU A 290 -21.52 -6.37 24.32
C LEU A 290 -20.22 -7.06 23.91
N TYR A 291 -19.55 -6.51 22.91
CA TYR A 291 -18.27 -6.98 22.42
C TYR A 291 -17.21 -5.93 22.70
N LEU A 292 -16.27 -6.28 23.56
CA LEU A 292 -15.12 -5.46 23.89
C LEU A 292 -13.93 -5.92 23.05
N THR A 293 -13.48 -5.08 22.12
CA THR A 293 -12.29 -5.37 21.31
C THR A 293 -11.10 -4.63 21.87
N PHE A 294 -10.04 -5.36 22.23
CA PHE A 294 -8.73 -4.80 22.51
C PHE A 294 -7.84 -4.85 21.27
N LEU A 295 -7.08 -3.78 21.06
CA LEU A 295 -6.04 -3.65 20.05
C LEU A 295 -4.67 -3.66 20.74
N LEU A 296 -3.78 -4.56 20.31
CA LEU A 296 -2.42 -4.68 20.85
C LEU A 296 -1.38 -4.67 19.73
N GLU A 297 -0.24 -4.01 19.95
CA GLU A 297 0.93 -4.09 19.06
C GLU A 297 1.72 -5.40 19.27
N GLY A 298 1.56 -6.05 20.43
CA GLY A 298 2.20 -7.31 20.78
C GLY A 298 1.65 -7.87 22.11
N PHE A 299 2.15 -9.03 22.51
CA PHE A 299 1.81 -9.69 23.78
C PHE A 299 3.05 -10.14 24.57
N ALA A 300 4.18 -9.45 24.35
CA ALA A 300 5.35 -9.56 25.23
C ALA A 300 5.03 -8.90 26.59
N ALA A 301 5.78 -9.24 27.64
CA ALA A 301 5.49 -8.80 29.01
C ALA A 301 5.32 -7.27 29.17
N ASP A 302 6.02 -6.48 28.36
CA ASP A 302 6.01 -5.02 28.30
C ASP A 302 5.03 -4.43 27.27
N SER A 303 4.31 -5.27 26.53
CA SER A 303 3.35 -4.81 25.52
C SER A 303 2.14 -4.14 26.17
N THR A 304 1.64 -3.10 25.49
CA THR A 304 0.53 -2.25 25.96
C THR A 304 -0.70 -2.39 25.09
N ILE A 305 -1.85 -2.07 25.66
CA ILE A 305 -3.12 -1.95 24.96
C ILE A 305 -3.12 -0.61 24.20
N TYR A 306 -3.20 -0.66 22.88
CA TYR A 306 -3.16 0.50 21.99
C TYR A 306 -4.53 1.11 21.70
N GLY A 307 -5.58 0.30 21.84
CA GLY A 307 -6.96 0.69 21.59
C GLY A 307 -7.88 -0.25 22.34
N PHE A 308 -9.05 0.24 22.71
CA PHE A 308 -10.18 -0.63 23.00
C PHE A 308 -11.47 0.02 22.54
N SER A 309 -12.45 -0.80 22.18
CA SER A 309 -13.77 -0.35 21.76
C SER A 309 -14.84 -1.31 22.31
N ILE A 310 -16.05 -0.79 22.55
CA ILE A 310 -17.21 -1.58 22.94
C ILE A 310 -18.29 -1.41 21.87
N ALA A 311 -18.83 -2.52 21.37
CA ALA A 311 -19.86 -2.55 20.34
C ALA A 311 -20.99 -3.53 20.66
N GLU A 312 -22.19 -3.26 20.15
CA GLU A 312 -23.37 -4.15 20.29
C GLU A 312 -23.31 -5.37 19.36
N THR A 313 -22.45 -5.33 18.35
CA THR A 313 -22.27 -6.38 17.33
C THR A 313 -20.79 -6.75 17.23
N SER A 314 -20.53 -8.05 17.12
CA SER A 314 -19.18 -8.58 16.91
C SER A 314 -18.60 -8.02 15.62
N GLU A 315 -17.30 -7.70 15.62
CA GLU A 315 -16.63 -7.22 14.41
C GLU A 315 -16.54 -8.30 13.32
N ASP A 316 -16.70 -9.58 13.66
CA ASP A 316 -16.75 -10.67 12.69
C ASP A 316 -18.12 -10.77 11.97
N GLU A 317 -19.16 -10.08 12.46
CA GLU A 317 -20.51 -10.06 11.89
C GLU A 317 -20.79 -8.82 11.01
N LYS A 318 -19.80 -7.94 10.83
CA LYS A 318 -19.86 -6.72 9.98
C LYS A 318 -19.20 -6.92 8.63
#